data_AF-A0A563AEH3-F1
#
_entry.id   AF-A0A563AEH3-F1
#
_cell.length_a   1.000
_cell.length_b   1.000
_cell.length_c   1.000
_cell.angle_alpha   90.00
_cell.angle_beta   90.00
_cell.angle_gamma   90.00
#
_symmetry.space_group_name_H-M   'P 1'
#
loop_
_entity.id
_entity.type
_entity.pdbx_description
1 polymer ?
#
loop_
_entity_poly.entity_id
_entity_poly.type
_entity_poly.pdbx_seq_one_letter_code
_entity_poly.pdbx_strand_id
1 'polypeptide(L)'
;MKIITKKSYPDLFEKVLAGEKTFDMRVADFDIQPGDILEQIEINYDGTPTGRKVRHVVGEVLRTKEIDFWKQEDIDQYGYQVMSLAERVD
;
A
#
# COMPACT_ATOMS: atom_id res chain seq x y z
N MET A 1 -9.89 -14.91 -5.06
CA MET A 1 -8.64 -14.73 -4.32
C MET A 1 -7.47 -14.96 -5.27
N LYS A 2 -6.79 -13.88 -5.64
CA LYS A 2 -5.53 -13.88 -6.39
C LYS A 2 -4.38 -13.41 -5.50
N ILE A 3 -3.16 -13.76 -5.87
CA ILE A 3 -1.94 -13.28 -5.22
C ILE A 3 -1.28 -12.31 -6.19
N ILE A 4 -1.10 -11.06 -5.76
CA ILE A 4 -0.34 -10.06 -6.50
C ILE A 4 0.99 -9.87 -5.78
N THR A 5 2.08 -10.18 -6.48
CA THR A 5 3.44 -10.00 -5.96
C THR A 5 3.98 -8.64 -6.37
N LYS A 6 4.49 -7.87 -5.42
CA LYS A 6 5.14 -6.59 -5.66
C LYS A 6 6.43 -6.45 -4.86
N LYS A 7 7.34 -5.62 -5.35
CA LYS A 7 8.58 -5.28 -4.66
C LYS A 7 8.30 -4.26 -3.53
N SER A 8 9.11 -4.32 -2.48
CA SER A 8 9.15 -3.36 -1.37
C SER A 8 10.60 -3.09 -0.98
N TYR A 9 10.96 -1.82 -0.78
CA TYR A 9 12.27 -1.44 -0.27
C TYR A 9 12.37 -1.67 1.24
N PRO A 10 13.57 -1.83 1.81
CA PRO A 10 13.72 -2.35 3.17
C PRO A 10 13.03 -1.48 4.23
N ASP A 11 13.12 -0.16 4.11
CA ASP A 11 12.49 0.79 5.04
C ASP A 11 10.96 0.69 5.05
N LEU A 12 10.33 0.48 3.90
CA LEU A 12 8.88 0.28 3.80
C LEU A 12 8.48 -1.14 4.21
N PHE A 13 9.30 -2.13 3.86
CA PHE A 13 9.06 -3.54 4.18
C PHE A 13 9.04 -3.75 5.69
N GLU A 14 10.02 -3.19 6.41
CA GLU A 14 10.08 -3.29 7.87
C GLU A 14 8.87 -2.63 8.55
N LYS A 15 8.44 -1.44 8.09
CA LYS A 15 7.24 -0.78 8.64
C LYS A 15 5.96 -1.59 8.44
N VAL A 16 5.83 -2.24 7.28
CA VAL A 16 4.70 -3.12 6.98
C VAL A 16 4.78 -4.39 7.84
N LEU A 17 5.97 -4.99 7.95
CA LEU A 17 6.21 -6.18 8.76
C LEU A 17 5.92 -5.92 10.25
N ALA A 18 6.27 -4.74 10.75
CA ALA A 18 6.03 -4.31 12.13
C ALA A 18 4.56 -3.91 12.41
N GLY A 19 3.72 -3.81 11.38
CA GLY A 19 2.32 -3.36 11.52
C GLY A 19 2.16 -1.85 11.71
N GLU A 20 3.24 -1.07 11.67
CA GLU A 20 3.19 0.41 11.71
C GLU A 20 2.58 0.99 10.43
N LYS A 21 2.81 0.31 9.30
CA LYS A 21 2.29 0.66 7.99
C LYS A 21 1.20 -0.32 7.56
N THR A 22 -0.05 0.03 7.77
CA THR A 22 -1.23 -0.80 7.47
C THR A 22 -1.86 -0.53 6.11
N PHE A 23 -1.18 0.25 5.25
CA PHE A 23 -1.61 0.59 3.89
C PHE A 23 -0.43 0.54 2.90
N ASP A 24 -0.71 0.30 1.63
CA ASP A 24 0.28 0.35 0.54
C ASP A 24 -0.31 1.17 -0.63
N MET A 25 0.34 2.30 -0.95
CA MET A 25 -0.11 3.21 -2.00
C MET A 25 0.69 2.92 -3.28
N ARG A 26 -0.01 2.62 -4.37
CA ARG A 26 0.60 2.34 -5.68
C ARG A 26 -0.15 3.06 -6.79
N VAL A 27 0.53 3.23 -7.91
CA VAL A 27 -0.13 3.52 -9.18
C VAL A 27 -1.15 2.40 -9.44
N ALA A 28 -2.38 2.77 -9.78
CA ALA A 28 -3.48 1.85 -10.02
C ALA A 28 -3.38 1.20 -11.43
N ASP A 29 -2.26 0.55 -11.74
CA ASP A 29 -1.96 -0.11 -13.02
C ASP A 29 -2.18 -1.63 -12.99
N PHE A 30 -2.76 -2.15 -11.92
CA PHE A 30 -3.11 -3.56 -11.75
C PHE A 30 -4.44 -3.70 -11.03
N ASP A 31 -5.16 -4.79 -11.32
CA ASP A 31 -6.40 -5.10 -10.64
C ASP A 31 -6.11 -5.87 -9.34
N ILE A 32 -6.66 -5.39 -8.23
CA ILE A 32 -6.64 -6.02 -6.89
C ILE A 32 -7.92 -5.63 -6.15
N GLN A 33 -8.49 -6.56 -5.39
CA GLN A 33 -9.77 -6.39 -4.71
C GLN A 33 -9.69 -6.86 -3.25
N PRO A 34 -10.62 -6.41 -2.38
CA PRO A 34 -10.74 -6.96 -1.03
C PRO A 34 -10.79 -8.50 -1.03
N GLY A 35 -10.05 -9.13 -0.12
CA GLY A 35 -9.93 -10.60 -0.02
C GLY A 35 -8.86 -11.24 -0.91
N ASP A 36 -8.20 -10.47 -1.79
CA ASP A 36 -6.97 -10.92 -2.45
C ASP A 36 -5.75 -10.86 -1.51
N ILE A 37 -4.60 -11.36 -1.96
CA ILE A 37 -3.35 -11.29 -1.21
C ILE A 37 -2.38 -10.37 -1.93
N LEU A 38 -1.85 -9.37 -1.22
CA LEU A 38 -0.66 -8.64 -1.62
C LEU A 38 0.56 -9.33 -0.99
N GLU A 39 1.43 -9.91 -1.83
CA GLU A 39 2.73 -10.42 -1.42
C GLU A 39 3.81 -9.38 -1.70
N GLN A 40 4.46 -8.87 -0.66
CA GLN A 40 5.59 -7.96 -0.79
C GLN A 40 6.87 -8.75 -0.65
N ILE A 41 7.72 -8.70 -1.68
CA ILE A 41 9.09 -9.24 -1.64
C ILE A 41 10.03 -8.08 -1.38
N GLU A 42 10.86 -8.23 -0.35
CA GLU A 42 11.87 -7.23 -0.06
C GLU A 42 13.02 -7.29 -1.07
N ILE A 43 13.37 -6.12 -1.59
CA ILE A 43 14.56 -5.89 -2.39
C ILE A 43 15.43 -4.83 -1.73
N ASN A 44 16.75 -5.00 -1.79
CA ASN A 44 17.69 -3.93 -1.50
C ASN A 44 17.54 -2.78 -2.52
N TYR A 45 18.06 -1.59 -2.20
CA TYR A 45 18.02 -0.44 -3.12
C TYR A 45 18.80 -0.67 -4.42
N ASP A 46 19.74 -1.62 -4.44
CA ASP A 46 20.44 -2.06 -5.66
C ASP A 46 19.60 -3.04 -6.51
N GLY A 47 18.39 -3.40 -6.05
CA GLY A 47 17.47 -4.32 -6.71
C GLY A 47 17.66 -5.79 -6.36
N THR A 48 18.66 -6.14 -5.54
CA THR A 48 18.93 -7.53 -5.12
C THR A 48 17.84 -8.02 -4.16
N PRO A 49 17.20 -9.18 -4.42
CA PRO A 49 16.26 -9.77 -3.47
C PRO A 49 16.96 -10.20 -2.17
N THR A 50 16.36 -9.90 -1.02
CA THR A 50 16.90 -10.35 0.28
C THR A 50 16.44 -11.76 0.64
N GLY A 51 15.42 -12.28 -0.06
CA GLY A 51 14.73 -13.53 0.25
C GLY A 51 13.58 -13.38 1.25
N ARG A 52 13.41 -12.21 1.86
CA ARG A 52 12.29 -11.93 2.77
C ARG A 52 11.02 -11.60 2.00
N LYS A 53 9.88 -11.99 2.57
CA LYS A 53 8.55 -11.66 2.06
C LYS A 53 7.54 -11.53 3.18
N VAL A 54 6.51 -10.72 2.94
CA VAL A 54 5.35 -10.58 3.81
C VAL A 54 4.07 -10.62 2.98
N ARG A 55 2.99 -11.19 3.54
CA ARG A 55 1.70 -11.35 2.86
C ARG A 55 0.60 -10.73 3.69
N HIS A 56 -0.23 -9.93 3.06
CA HIS A 56 -1.42 -9.34 3.67
C HIS A 56 -2.64 -9.67 2.84
N VAL A 57 -3.73 -10.02 3.52
CA VAL A 57 -5.06 -10.03 2.89
C VAL A 57 -5.44 -8.57 2.66
N VAL A 58 -5.82 -8.25 1.44
CA VAL A 58 -6.24 -6.91 1.04
C VAL A 58 -7.57 -6.61 1.72
N GLY A 59 -7.59 -5.52 2.49
CA GLY A 59 -8.80 -4.92 3.05
C GLY A 59 -9.46 -4.00 2.03
N GLU A 60 -9.50 -2.70 2.34
CA GLU A 60 -10.06 -1.68 1.45
C GLU A 60 -9.13 -1.34 0.28
N VAL A 61 -9.71 -1.04 -0.89
CA VAL A 61 -8.99 -0.56 -2.07
C VAL A 61 -9.63 0.76 -2.52
N LEU A 62 -8.90 1.86 -2.34
CA LEU A 62 -9.26 3.19 -2.82
C LEU A 62 -8.50 3.50 -4.11
N ARG A 63 -9.20 3.88 -5.18
CA ARG A 63 -8.58 4.37 -6.42
C ARG A 63 -8.82 5.86 -6.54
N THR A 64 -7.75 6.64 -6.61
CA THR A 64 -7.85 8.11 -6.57
C THR A 64 -8.61 8.73 -7.75
N LYS A 65 -8.75 8.02 -8.87
CA LYS A 65 -9.58 8.44 -10.01
C LYS A 65 -11.08 8.22 -9.80
N GLU A 66 -11.47 7.45 -8.79
CA GLU A 66 -12.86 7.17 -8.42
C GLU A 66 -13.35 8.11 -7.30
N ILE A 67 -12.51 9.09 -6.89
CA ILE A 67 -12.81 10.05 -5.83
C ILE A 67 -13.26 11.36 -6.46
N ASP A 68 -14.45 11.84 -6.08
CA ASP A 68 -15.06 13.10 -6.52
C ASP A 68 -15.43 14.05 -5.35
N PHE A 69 -14.97 13.75 -4.13
CA PHE A 69 -15.33 14.51 -2.92
C PHE A 69 -14.74 15.93 -2.86
N TRP A 70 -13.56 16.13 -3.47
CA TRP A 70 -12.82 17.39 -3.42
C TRP A 70 -12.69 18.01 -4.80
N LYS A 71 -12.54 19.33 -4.82
CA LYS A 71 -12.25 20.04 -6.06
C LYS A 71 -10.85 19.69 -6.54
N GLN A 72 -10.66 19.67 -7.86
CA GLN A 72 -9.36 19.37 -8.45
C GLN A 72 -8.31 20.39 -8.02
N GLU A 73 -8.68 21.66 -7.82
CA GLU A 73 -7.73 22.69 -7.38
C GLU A 73 -7.16 22.40 -5.98
N ASP A 74 -7.97 21.86 -5.07
CA ASP A 74 -7.51 21.47 -3.73
C ASP A 74 -6.57 20.26 -3.81
N ILE A 75 -6.88 19.29 -4.68
CA ILE A 75 -6.03 18.11 -4.90
C ILE A 75 -4.68 18.52 -5.53
N ASP A 76 -4.68 19.43 -6.49
CA ASP A 76 -3.46 19.90 -7.14
C ASP A 76 -2.58 20.71 -6.16
N GLN A 77 -3.21 21.45 -5.25
CA GLN A 77 -2.51 22.26 -4.25
C GLN A 77 -1.95 21.42 -3.09
N TYR A 78 -2.72 20.46 -2.57
CA TYR A 78 -2.41 19.77 -1.30
C TYR A 78 -2.12 18.27 -1.46
N GLY A 79 -2.57 17.65 -2.54
CA GLY A 79 -2.52 16.21 -2.74
C GLY A 79 -3.43 15.42 -1.79
N TYR A 80 -3.25 14.10 -1.79
CA TYR A 80 -3.94 13.20 -0.86
C TYR A 80 -3.03 12.83 0.30
N GLN A 81 -3.59 12.80 1.52
CA GLN A 81 -2.93 12.24 2.68
C GLN A 81 -3.44 10.81 2.92
N VAL A 82 -2.51 9.84 2.99
CA VAL A 82 -2.81 8.45 3.32
C VAL A 82 -2.16 8.11 4.65
N MET A 83 -2.95 7.63 5.61
CA MET A 83 -2.52 7.44 7.00
C MET A 83 -2.78 6.00 7.44
N SER A 84 -1.83 5.40 8.16
CA SER A 84 -2.09 4.18 8.90
C SER A 84 -2.98 4.51 10.09
N LEU A 85 -4.01 3.72 10.31
CA LEU A 85 -4.76 3.74 11.56
C LEU A 85 -4.20 2.60 12.43
N ALA A 86 -3.52 2.94 13.52
CA ALA A 86 -2.80 1.97 14.36
C ALA A 86 -3.66 1.45 15.51
N GLU A 87 -4.20 2.36 16.32
CA GLU A 87 -5.02 2.02 17.47
C GLU A 87 -6.28 2.90 17.48
N ARG A 88 -7.41 2.30 17.86
CA ARG A 88 -8.65 3.02 18.11
C ARG A 88 -8.57 3.68 19.49
N VAL A 89 -8.81 4.99 19.54
CA VAL A 89 -8.86 5.75 20.78
C VAL A 89 -10.30 6.19 21.03
N ASP A 90 -11.13 5.26 21.54
CA ASP A 90 -12.42 5.45 22.24
C ASP A 90 -13.15 4.12 22.52
#